data_AF-A0A817G9H9-F1
#
_entry.id   AF-A0A817G9H9-F1
#
_cell.length_a   1.000
_cell.length_b   1.000
_cell.length_c   1.000
_cell.angle_alpha   90.00
_cell.angle_beta   90.00
_cell.angle_gamma   90.00
#
_symmetry.space_group_name_H-M   'P 1'
#
loop_
_entity.id
_entity.type
_entity.pdbx_description
1 polymer ?
#
loop_
_entity_poly.entity_id
_entity_poly.type
_entity_poly.pdbx_seq_one_letter_code
_entity_poly.pdbx_strand_id
1 'polypeptide(L)'
;IITYIKADTDIFVRLYYGWILAFSYRMWCIQLEETYSPQEKNNHFITKAAWLSVEINIHCLTSLIILVLQGVLPSSSLHTHLFSSQPRESTFRSARALSGTFSSITNFSVSQFLNKIEKISILNHFKSTEGDNVECPLKFPIHHKNKHKEKISSTISLSSSSTTINDIEKIIIKAYHEAQNIMNSLHLLQILKENDLNDIQKLNSFVFHQLDSKSKVD
;
A
#
# COMPACT_ATOMS: atom_id res chain seq x y z
N ILE A 1 3.24 -0.77 -2.74
CA ILE A 1 2.40 -0.39 -3.92
C ILE A 1 1.14 0.33 -3.49
N ILE A 2 0.35 -0.24 -2.57
CA ILE A 2 -0.83 0.41 -1.95
C ILE A 2 -0.51 1.79 -1.35
N THR A 3 0.68 1.93 -0.77
CA THR A 3 1.23 3.15 -0.19
C THR A 3 1.65 4.22 -1.20
N TYR A 4 1.81 3.86 -2.49
CA TYR A 4 2.25 4.76 -3.56
C TYR A 4 1.07 5.30 -4.39
N ILE A 5 -0.14 4.83 -4.13
CA ILE A 5 -1.38 5.45 -4.63
C ILE A 5 -1.54 6.79 -3.89
N LYS A 6 -1.88 7.86 -4.63
CA LYS A 6 -1.99 9.24 -4.11
C LYS A 6 -2.72 9.29 -2.78
N ALA A 7 -2.24 10.07 -1.81
CA ALA A 7 -2.69 10.03 -0.41
C ALA A 7 -4.22 10.25 -0.23
N ASP A 8 -4.83 10.99 -1.13
CA ASP A 8 -6.26 11.33 -1.21
C ASP A 8 -7.15 10.20 -1.77
N THR A 9 -6.57 9.12 -2.29
CA THR A 9 -7.37 8.03 -2.86
C THR A 9 -8.12 7.26 -1.79
N ASP A 10 -9.41 7.07 -2.05
CA ASP A 10 -10.34 6.29 -1.22
C ASP A 10 -9.80 4.88 -0.93
N ILE A 11 -10.09 4.39 0.28
CA ILE A 11 -9.54 3.13 0.79
C ILE A 11 -10.06 1.91 0.02
N PHE A 12 -11.31 1.93 -0.43
CA PHE A 12 -11.90 0.84 -1.22
C PHE A 12 -11.39 0.86 -2.65
N VAL A 13 -11.11 2.03 -3.21
CA VAL A 13 -10.41 2.16 -4.50
C VAL A 13 -8.99 1.58 -4.41
N ARG A 14 -8.25 1.83 -3.32
CA ARG A 14 -6.94 1.20 -3.08
C ARG A 14 -7.04 -0.31 -2.95
N LEU A 15 -8.06 -0.79 -2.23
CA LEU A 15 -8.34 -2.21 -2.06
C LEU A 15 -8.61 -2.87 -3.42
N TYR A 16 -9.46 -2.27 -4.25
CA TYR A 16 -9.80 -2.74 -5.58
C TYR A 16 -8.56 -2.90 -6.48
N TYR A 17 -7.77 -1.83 -6.65
CA TYR A 17 -6.57 -1.90 -7.49
C TYR A 17 -5.47 -2.80 -6.92
N GLY A 18 -5.34 -2.86 -5.60
CA GLY A 18 -4.39 -3.76 -4.95
C GLY A 18 -4.73 -5.23 -5.23
N TRP A 19 -6.01 -5.59 -5.21
CA TRP A 19 -6.46 -6.94 -5.55
C TRP A 19 -6.34 -7.26 -7.04
N ILE A 20 -6.63 -6.32 -7.94
CA ILE A 20 -6.38 -6.49 -9.38
C ILE A 20 -4.91 -6.89 -9.58
N LEU A 21 -3.99 -6.12 -9.00
CA LEU A 21 -2.57 -6.36 -9.14
C LEU A 21 -2.15 -7.74 -8.59
N ALA A 22 -2.66 -8.11 -7.42
CA ALA A 22 -2.37 -9.42 -6.82
C ALA A 22 -2.88 -10.57 -7.70
N PHE A 23 -4.12 -10.50 -8.20
CA PHE A 23 -4.66 -11.53 -9.09
C PHE A 23 -3.91 -11.59 -10.43
N SER A 24 -3.60 -10.44 -11.01
CA SER A 24 -2.84 -10.36 -12.25
C SER A 24 -1.48 -11.03 -12.10
N TYR A 25 -0.76 -10.77 -11.02
CA TYR A 25 0.51 -11.43 -10.79
C TYR A 25 0.37 -12.95 -10.55
N ARG A 26 -0.67 -13.44 -9.84
CA ARG A 26 -0.89 -14.90 -9.73
C ARG A 26 -1.00 -15.56 -11.10
N MET A 27 -1.84 -15.00 -11.96
CA MET A 27 -2.08 -15.53 -13.31
C MET A 27 -0.79 -15.49 -14.15
N TRP A 28 -0.05 -14.37 -14.07
CA TRP A 28 1.24 -14.23 -14.73
C TRP A 28 2.26 -15.28 -14.24
N CYS A 29 2.37 -15.48 -12.92
CA CYS A 29 3.31 -16.45 -12.35
C CYS A 29 3.04 -17.87 -12.82
N ILE A 30 1.77 -18.29 -12.82
CA ILE A 30 1.38 -19.63 -13.31
C ILE A 30 1.77 -19.78 -14.79
N GLN A 31 1.51 -18.75 -15.60
CA GLN A 31 1.91 -18.80 -17.00
C GLN A 31 3.43 -18.93 -17.18
N LEU A 32 4.21 -18.15 -16.42
CA LEU A 32 5.67 -18.25 -16.48
C LEU A 32 6.17 -19.63 -16.03
N GLU A 33 5.47 -20.25 -15.07
CA GLU A 33 5.85 -21.57 -14.59
C GLU A 33 5.75 -22.65 -15.67
N GLU A 34 4.76 -22.54 -16.54
CA GLU A 34 4.51 -23.46 -17.66
C GLU A 34 5.31 -23.13 -18.92
N THR A 35 5.51 -21.85 -19.21
CA THR A 35 6.06 -21.42 -20.51
C THR A 35 7.58 -21.53 -20.57
N TYR A 36 8.27 -21.33 -19.44
CA TYR A 36 9.73 -21.17 -19.42
C TYR A 36 10.42 -22.27 -18.61
N SER A 37 11.62 -22.65 -19.06
CA SER A 37 12.49 -23.53 -18.28
C SER A 37 12.95 -22.86 -16.97
N PRO A 38 13.35 -23.62 -15.93
CA PRO A 38 13.84 -23.05 -14.67
C PRO A 38 14.98 -22.02 -14.81
N GLN A 39 15.80 -22.17 -15.85
CA GLN A 39 16.94 -21.28 -16.12
C GLN A 39 16.47 -19.94 -16.73
N GLU A 40 15.45 -19.98 -17.60
CA GLU A 40 14.89 -18.79 -18.26
C GLU A 40 13.97 -17.98 -17.35
N LYS A 41 13.37 -18.62 -16.33
CA LYS A 41 12.53 -17.95 -15.32
C LYS A 41 13.27 -16.79 -14.66
N ASN A 42 14.55 -16.94 -14.33
CA ASN A 42 15.34 -15.90 -13.66
C ASN A 42 15.50 -14.60 -14.49
N ASN A 43 15.39 -14.67 -15.81
CA ASN A 43 15.56 -13.52 -16.70
C ASN A 43 14.27 -12.73 -16.94
N HIS A 44 13.12 -13.29 -16.57
CA HIS A 44 11.80 -12.71 -16.84
C HIS A 44 11.03 -12.37 -15.55
N PHE A 45 11.67 -12.47 -14.37
CA PHE A 45 10.95 -12.51 -13.10
C PHE A 45 10.99 -11.21 -12.30
N ILE A 46 9.79 -10.82 -11.85
CA ILE A 46 9.63 -10.13 -10.57
C ILE A 46 9.93 -11.14 -9.49
N THR A 47 11.00 -10.96 -8.73
CA THR A 47 11.42 -11.92 -7.68
C THR A 47 10.24 -12.39 -6.83
N LYS A 48 10.26 -13.66 -6.40
CA LYS A 48 9.23 -14.24 -5.52
C LYS A 48 8.95 -13.35 -4.30
N ALA A 49 9.98 -12.71 -3.74
CA ALA A 49 9.85 -11.78 -2.63
C ALA A 49 9.02 -10.53 -2.99
N ALA A 50 9.23 -9.96 -4.18
CA ALA A 50 8.46 -8.79 -4.63
C ALA A 50 6.99 -9.14 -4.83
N TRP A 51 6.69 -10.26 -5.52
CA TRP A 51 5.33 -10.79 -5.66
C TRP A 51 4.65 -11.00 -4.30
N LEU A 52 5.29 -11.76 -3.40
CA LEU A 52 4.74 -12.09 -2.09
C LEU A 52 4.52 -10.82 -1.26
N SER A 53 5.37 -9.81 -1.41
CA SER A 53 5.18 -8.53 -0.73
C SER A 53 3.90 -7.82 -1.18
N VAL A 54 3.49 -7.93 -2.45
CA VAL A 54 2.23 -7.35 -2.94
C VAL A 54 1.05 -8.04 -2.29
N GLU A 55 1.08 -9.37 -2.29
CA GLU A 55 0.05 -10.23 -1.72
C GLU A 55 -0.11 -10.00 -0.21
N ILE A 56 0.97 -10.02 0.55
CA ILE A 56 0.96 -9.72 2.00
C ILE A 56 0.37 -8.33 2.23
N ASN A 57 0.81 -7.31 1.48
CA ASN A 57 0.34 -5.94 1.67
C ASN A 57 -1.17 -5.80 1.43
N ILE A 58 -1.73 -6.46 0.41
CA ILE A 58 -3.17 -6.36 0.13
C ILE A 58 -4.01 -7.16 1.12
N HIS A 59 -3.53 -8.31 1.58
CA HIS A 59 -4.17 -9.06 2.66
C HIS A 59 -4.16 -8.25 3.96
N CYS A 60 -3.02 -7.66 4.34
CA CYS A 60 -2.93 -6.79 5.52
C CYS A 60 -3.87 -5.60 5.42
N LEU A 61 -3.97 -4.94 4.26
CA LEU A 61 -4.94 -3.86 4.05
C LEU A 61 -6.38 -4.35 4.27
N THR A 62 -6.73 -5.48 3.66
CA THR A 62 -8.07 -6.08 3.79
C THR A 62 -8.40 -6.36 5.26
N SER A 63 -7.48 -6.97 6.00
CA SER A 63 -7.63 -7.23 7.44
C SER A 63 -7.78 -5.94 8.25
N LEU A 64 -7.01 -4.89 7.95
CA LEU A 64 -7.15 -3.60 8.62
C LEU A 64 -8.53 -2.98 8.40
N ILE A 65 -9.05 -3.04 7.18
CA ILE A 65 -10.40 -2.53 6.87
C ILE A 65 -11.44 -3.33 7.67
N ILE A 66 -11.35 -4.66 7.70
CA ILE A 66 -12.28 -5.52 8.46
C ILE A 66 -12.24 -5.19 9.95
N LEU A 67 -11.04 -5.06 10.54
CA LEU A 67 -10.89 -4.74 11.96
C LEU A 67 -11.44 -3.35 12.31
N VAL A 68 -11.33 -2.38 11.40
CA VAL A 68 -11.94 -1.05 11.58
C VAL A 68 -13.46 -1.11 11.46
N LEU A 69 -14.01 -1.86 10.50
CA LEU A 69 -15.46 -2.05 10.36
C LEU A 69 -16.07 -2.78 11.57
N GLN A 70 -15.33 -3.71 12.17
CA GLN A 70 -15.73 -4.40 13.40
C GLN A 70 -15.58 -3.54 14.66
N GLY A 71 -15.06 -2.32 14.55
CA GLY A 71 -14.82 -1.43 15.69
C GLY A 71 -13.65 -1.84 16.60
N VAL A 72 -12.83 -2.80 16.18
CA VAL A 72 -11.63 -3.25 16.94
C VAL A 72 -10.50 -2.22 16.83
N LEU A 73 -10.40 -1.56 15.67
CA LEU A 73 -9.40 -0.52 15.41
C LEU A 73 -10.07 0.82 15.09
N PRO A 74 -9.45 1.96 15.47
CA PRO A 74 -9.96 3.27 15.11
C PRO A 74 -9.81 3.53 13.61
N SER A 75 -10.69 4.35 13.02
CA SER A 75 -10.66 4.71 11.59
C SER A 75 -9.33 5.36 11.15
N SER A 76 -8.62 6.01 12.07
CA SER A 76 -7.28 6.54 11.85
C SER A 76 -6.24 5.47 11.46
N SER A 77 -6.51 4.20 11.73
CA SER A 77 -5.66 3.08 11.32
C SER A 77 -5.63 2.88 9.80
N LEU A 78 -6.58 3.47 9.06
CA LEU A 78 -6.64 3.41 7.60
C LEU A 78 -5.83 4.51 6.90
N HIS A 79 -5.05 5.30 7.67
CA HIS A 79 -4.05 6.22 7.13
C HIS A 79 -2.85 5.46 6.53
N THR A 80 -3.11 4.65 5.50
CA THR A 80 -2.16 3.72 4.89
C THR A 80 -0.91 4.39 4.32
N HIS A 81 -0.97 5.69 4.00
CA HIS A 81 0.19 6.47 3.56
C HIS A 81 1.32 6.50 4.61
N LEU A 82 0.98 6.40 5.90
CA LEU A 82 1.93 6.34 7.01
C LEU A 82 2.68 5.01 7.10
N PHE A 83 2.17 3.94 6.45
CA PHE A 83 2.81 2.63 6.45
C PHE A 83 3.93 2.49 5.41
N SER A 84 4.20 3.54 4.65
CA SER A 84 5.33 3.56 3.71
C SER A 84 6.67 3.70 4.45
N SER A 85 7.76 3.34 3.78
CA SER A 85 9.12 3.60 4.26
C SER A 85 9.53 5.07 4.10
N GLN A 86 8.74 5.88 3.37
CA GLN A 86 9.09 7.27 3.03
C GLN A 86 9.29 8.18 4.25
N PRO A 87 8.46 8.13 5.31
CA PRO A 87 8.72 8.86 6.56
C PRO A 87 10.07 8.49 7.18
N ARG A 88 10.44 7.20 7.17
CA ARG A 88 11.72 6.73 7.71
C ARG A 88 12.90 7.26 6.89
N GLU A 89 12.83 7.18 5.56
CA GLU A 89 13.87 7.75 4.69
C GLU A 89 13.96 9.27 4.82
N SER A 90 12.83 9.97 5.02
CA SER A 90 12.82 11.40 5.32
C SER A 90 13.59 11.73 6.60
N THR A 91 13.42 10.93 7.66
CA THR A 91 14.19 11.06 8.90
C THR A 91 15.68 10.82 8.69
N PHE A 92 16.06 9.77 7.93
CA PHE A 92 17.46 9.51 7.60
C PHE A 92 18.09 10.63 6.79
N ARG A 93 17.38 11.16 5.77
CA ARG A 93 17.84 12.32 5.00
C ARG A 93 18.02 13.56 5.88
N SER A 94 17.11 13.79 6.82
CA SER A 94 17.22 14.91 7.78
C SER A 94 18.45 14.73 8.68
N ALA A 95 18.71 13.52 9.17
CA ALA A 95 19.91 13.22 9.96
C ALA A 95 21.21 13.43 9.16
N ARG A 96 21.24 13.02 7.88
CA ARG A 96 22.38 13.28 6.97
C ARG A 96 22.59 14.78 6.77
N ALA A 97 21.52 15.57 6.65
CA ALA A 97 21.59 17.01 6.48
C ALA A 97 22.08 17.77 7.74
N LEU A 98 21.97 17.17 8.93
CA LEU A 98 22.48 17.73 10.19
C LEU A 98 23.99 17.46 10.43
N SER A 99 24.75 17.17 9.37
CA SER A 99 26.22 17.13 9.46
C SER A 99 26.80 18.55 9.49
N GLY A 100 27.94 18.73 10.16
CA GLY A 100 28.56 20.06 10.32
C GLY A 100 28.91 20.70 8.98
N THR A 101 28.96 22.03 8.91
CA THR A 101 29.18 22.83 7.70
C THR A 101 30.44 22.47 6.90
N PHE A 102 31.43 21.85 7.55
CA PHE A 102 32.69 21.40 6.93
C PHE A 102 32.81 19.88 6.83
N SER A 103 31.74 19.13 7.11
CA SER A 103 31.73 17.67 7.06
C SER A 103 30.80 17.17 5.96
N SER A 104 31.39 16.58 4.93
CA SER A 104 30.67 15.84 3.89
C SER A 104 30.34 14.40 4.31
N ILE A 105 30.62 14.03 5.55
CA ILE A 105 30.40 12.66 6.05
C ILE A 105 28.89 12.43 6.16
N THR A 106 28.37 11.62 5.25
CA THR A 106 26.97 11.18 5.19
C THR A 106 26.70 9.97 6.07
N ASN A 107 27.75 9.23 6.42
CA ASN A 107 27.68 8.06 7.29
C ASN A 107 27.74 8.47 8.77
N PHE A 108 26.95 7.81 9.60
CA PHE A 108 26.97 8.05 11.03
C PHE A 108 26.74 6.75 11.79
N SER A 109 27.34 6.64 12.97
CA SER A 109 27.07 5.54 13.90
C SER A 109 25.67 5.67 14.51
N VAL A 110 25.17 4.59 15.13
CA VAL A 110 23.88 4.61 15.84
C VAL A 110 23.86 5.68 16.94
N SER A 111 24.95 5.83 17.70
CA SER A 111 25.07 6.88 18.72
C SER A 111 24.96 8.29 18.11
N GLN A 112 25.66 8.54 16.99
CA GLN A 112 25.55 9.80 16.27
C GLN A 112 24.14 10.04 15.73
N PHE A 113 23.45 8.98 15.27
CA PHE A 113 22.05 9.08 14.85
C PHE A 113 21.13 9.48 16.00
N LEU A 114 21.25 8.84 17.17
CA LEU A 114 20.43 9.16 18.35
C LEU A 114 20.59 10.62 18.78
N ASN A 115 21.83 11.13 18.82
CA ASN A 115 22.09 12.54 19.11
C ASN A 115 21.48 13.49 18.06
N LYS A 116 21.41 13.05 16.80
CA LYS A 116 20.79 13.82 15.72
C LYS A 116 19.26 13.76 15.79
N ILE A 117 18.66 12.65 16.23
CA ILE A 117 17.20 12.50 16.36
C ILE A 117 16.64 13.54 17.34
N GLU A 118 17.31 13.79 18.46
CA GLU A 118 16.87 14.80 19.43
C GLU A 118 16.75 16.19 18.77
N LYS A 119 17.77 16.57 17.97
CA LYS A 119 17.75 17.82 17.19
C LYS A 119 16.64 17.84 16.15
N ILE A 120 16.40 16.72 15.47
CA ILE A 120 15.29 16.58 14.50
C ILE A 120 13.94 16.75 15.21
N SER A 121 13.77 16.16 16.39
CA SER A 121 12.54 16.26 17.19
C SER A 121 12.24 17.71 17.56
N ILE A 122 13.24 18.42 18.08
CA ILE A 122 13.13 19.85 18.41
C ILE A 122 12.79 20.68 17.16
N LEU A 123 13.47 20.43 16.03
CA LEU A 123 13.19 21.12 14.77
C LEU A 123 11.77 20.86 14.26
N ASN A 124 11.28 19.63 14.38
CA ASN A 124 9.93 19.26 13.99
C ASN A 124 8.89 19.90 14.92
N HIS A 125 9.15 19.95 16.22
CA HIS A 125 8.31 20.65 17.20
C HIS A 125 8.17 22.13 16.81
N PHE A 126 9.27 22.83 16.55
CA PHE A 126 9.20 24.22 16.13
C PHE A 126 8.40 24.40 14.84
N LYS A 127 8.62 23.54 13.83
CA LYS A 127 7.86 23.56 12.57
C LYS A 127 6.36 23.33 12.75
N SER A 128 5.96 22.47 13.69
CA SER A 128 4.53 22.27 13.99
C SER A 128 3.90 23.49 14.67
N THR A 129 4.66 24.23 15.47
CA THR A 129 4.17 25.41 16.20
C THR A 129 4.08 26.67 15.32
N GLU A 130 4.74 26.72 14.15
CA GLU A 130 4.72 27.88 13.22
C GLU A 130 3.33 28.25 12.64
N GLY A 131 2.28 27.51 12.97
CA GLY A 131 0.91 27.74 12.48
C GLY A 131 -0.11 28.11 13.56
N ASP A 132 0.23 27.99 14.84
CA ASP A 132 -0.70 28.28 15.94
C ASP A 132 -0.56 29.74 16.37
N ASN A 133 -1.69 30.39 16.64
CA ASN A 133 -1.82 31.80 17.01
C ASN A 133 -1.10 32.13 18.34
N VAL A 134 0.22 32.17 18.33
CA VAL A 134 1.04 32.71 19.41
C VAL A 134 1.37 34.16 19.06
N GLU A 135 1.24 35.05 20.04
CA GLU A 135 1.39 36.51 19.92
C GLU A 135 2.75 36.98 19.35
N CYS A 136 3.72 36.08 19.19
CA CYS A 136 4.96 36.32 18.46
C CYS A 136 5.34 35.07 17.63
N PRO A 137 4.94 34.97 16.35
CA PRO A 137 5.23 33.80 15.53
C PRO A 137 6.71 33.77 15.16
N LEU A 138 7.43 32.76 15.68
CA LEU A 138 8.74 32.40 15.15
C LEU A 138 8.55 32.00 13.68
N LYS A 139 9.13 32.77 12.75
CA LYS A 139 9.11 32.46 11.31
C LYS A 139 10.49 31.98 10.88
N PHE A 140 10.62 30.72 10.50
CA PHE A 140 11.84 30.23 9.86
C PHE A 140 12.01 30.90 8.49
N PRO A 141 13.24 31.31 8.14
CA PRO A 141 13.54 31.80 6.79
C PRO A 141 13.21 30.72 5.76
N ILE A 142 12.21 31.00 4.93
CA ILE A 142 11.82 30.11 3.84
C ILE A 142 12.83 30.30 2.71
N HIS A 143 13.91 29.54 2.73
CA HIS A 143 14.78 29.42 1.55
C HIS A 143 14.06 28.59 0.48
N HIS A 144 13.32 29.27 -0.39
CA HIS A 144 12.76 28.84 -1.67
C HIS A 144 12.68 27.32 -1.93
N LYS A 145 11.83 26.62 -1.20
CA LYS A 145 11.13 25.45 -1.75
C LYS A 145 9.71 25.50 -1.23
N ASN A 146 8.77 25.90 -2.09
CA ASN A 146 7.34 25.74 -1.87
C ASN A 146 7.07 24.24 -1.71
N LYS A 147 7.27 23.69 -0.51
CA LYS A 147 6.54 22.49 -0.11
C LYS A 147 5.10 22.96 -0.07
N HIS A 148 4.33 22.57 -1.08
CA HIS A 148 2.88 22.62 -1.00
C HIS A 148 2.51 22.16 0.40
N LYS A 149 1.88 23.05 1.18
CA LYS A 149 1.19 22.67 2.41
C LYS A 149 0.08 21.73 1.96
N GLU A 150 0.40 20.46 1.77
CA GLU A 150 -0.60 19.41 1.76
C GLU A 150 -1.25 19.51 3.13
N LYS A 151 -2.41 20.16 3.19
CA LYS A 151 -3.31 20.04 4.32
C LYS A 151 -3.58 18.54 4.45
N ILE A 152 -2.86 17.89 5.35
CA ILE A 152 -3.16 16.53 5.82
C ILE A 152 -4.40 16.67 6.71
N SER A 153 -5.53 16.98 6.08
CA SER A 153 -6.86 16.79 6.62
C SER A 153 -7.63 15.96 5.60
N SER A 154 -7.04 14.84 5.19
CA SER A 154 -7.81 13.74 4.64
C SER A 154 -8.46 13.05 5.84
N THR A 155 -9.57 13.60 6.30
CA THR A 155 -10.48 12.87 7.17
C THR A 155 -10.89 11.64 6.37
N ILE A 156 -10.30 10.48 6.66
CA ILE A 156 -10.80 9.21 6.14
C ILE A 156 -12.11 8.96 6.88
N SER A 157 -13.18 9.61 6.41
CA SER A 157 -14.53 9.24 6.80
C SER A 157 -14.86 7.98 6.03
N LEU A 158 -14.66 6.81 6.65
CA LEU A 158 -15.58 5.72 6.33
C LEU A 158 -16.95 6.28 6.63
N SER A 159 -17.79 6.47 5.61
CA SER A 159 -19.20 6.78 5.80
C SER A 159 -19.79 5.65 6.64
N SER A 160 -19.93 5.90 7.93
CA SER A 160 -20.02 4.90 9.00
C SER A 160 -21.38 4.20 9.08
N SER A 161 -22.13 4.12 7.99
CA SER A 161 -23.53 3.66 8.04
C SER A 161 -23.94 2.66 6.96
N SER A 162 -23.06 2.16 6.10
CA SER A 162 -23.51 1.14 5.12
C SER A 162 -22.50 0.12 4.62
N THR A 163 -21.20 0.22 4.92
CA THR A 163 -20.24 -0.74 4.37
C THR A 163 -20.20 -2.02 5.20
N THR A 164 -20.54 -3.13 4.56
CA THR A 164 -20.55 -4.47 5.15
C THR A 164 -19.36 -5.29 4.65
N ILE A 165 -19.08 -6.42 5.32
CA ILE A 165 -18.08 -7.40 4.85
C ILE A 165 -18.42 -7.88 3.43
N ASN A 166 -19.71 -8.00 3.11
CA ASN A 166 -20.18 -8.38 1.78
C ASN A 166 -19.75 -7.37 0.69
N ASP A 167 -19.58 -6.09 1.04
CA ASP A 167 -19.12 -5.09 0.07
C ASP A 167 -17.62 -5.22 -0.22
N ILE A 168 -16.83 -5.59 0.80
CA ILE A 168 -15.41 -5.93 0.63
C ILE A 168 -15.29 -7.14 -0.30
N GLU A 169 -16.10 -8.17 -0.06
CA GLU A 169 -16.10 -9.37 -0.92
C GLU A 169 -16.44 -8.98 -2.36
N LYS A 170 -17.54 -8.26 -2.60
CA LYS A 170 -17.90 -7.77 -3.95
C LYS A 170 -16.77 -7.01 -4.64
N ILE A 171 -16.02 -6.18 -3.91
CA ILE A 171 -14.85 -5.47 -4.45
C ILE A 171 -13.76 -6.46 -4.90
N ILE A 172 -13.48 -7.49 -4.10
CA ILE A 172 -12.50 -8.52 -4.41
C ILE A 172 -12.95 -9.34 -5.63
N ILE A 173 -14.23 -9.73 -5.70
CA ILE A 173 -14.81 -10.45 -6.86
C ILE A 173 -14.67 -9.60 -8.13
N LYS A 174 -15.04 -8.32 -8.05
CA LYS A 174 -14.93 -7.39 -9.17
C LYS A 174 -13.47 -7.23 -9.62
N ALA A 175 -12.54 -7.09 -8.68
CA ALA A 175 -11.11 -6.98 -8.95
C ALA A 175 -10.56 -8.25 -9.64
N TYR A 176 -11.06 -9.43 -9.23
CA TYR A 176 -10.70 -10.69 -9.87
C TYR A 176 -11.16 -10.73 -11.34
N HIS A 177 -12.42 -10.39 -11.63
CA HIS A 177 -12.92 -10.35 -13.01
C HIS A 177 -12.16 -9.34 -13.87
N GLU A 178 -11.83 -8.18 -13.32
CA GLU A 178 -11.02 -7.18 -14.04
C GLU A 178 -9.61 -7.70 -14.34
N ALA A 179 -8.97 -8.38 -13.37
CA ALA A 179 -7.68 -9.01 -13.60
C ALA A 179 -7.75 -10.09 -14.70
N GLN A 180 -8.84 -10.88 -14.74
CA GLN A 180 -9.08 -11.82 -15.84
C GLN A 180 -9.23 -11.09 -17.17
N ASN A 181 -9.99 -10.00 -17.24
CA ASN A 181 -10.16 -9.23 -18.47
C ASN A 181 -8.83 -8.67 -18.98
N ILE A 182 -8.00 -8.13 -18.09
CA ILE A 182 -6.65 -7.67 -18.42
C ILE A 182 -5.82 -8.83 -18.98
N MET A 183 -5.83 -9.99 -18.32
CA MET A 183 -5.06 -11.16 -18.77
C MET A 183 -5.57 -11.75 -20.08
N ASN A 184 -6.88 -11.75 -20.31
CA ASN A 184 -7.49 -12.12 -21.59
C ASN A 184 -7.05 -11.17 -22.71
N SER A 185 -7.04 -9.86 -22.46
CA SER A 185 -6.63 -8.86 -23.45
C SER A 185 -5.16 -8.99 -23.88
N LEU A 186 -4.33 -9.58 -23.01
CA LEU A 186 -2.94 -9.90 -23.28
C LEU A 186 -2.74 -11.30 -23.89
N HIS A 187 -3.82 -12.02 -24.22
CA HIS A 187 -3.83 -13.41 -24.70
C HIS A 187 -3.18 -14.44 -23.74
N LEU A 188 -2.99 -14.08 -22.46
CA LEU A 188 -2.30 -14.92 -21.47
C LEU A 188 -3.20 -16.05 -20.95
N LEU A 189 -4.52 -15.83 -20.90
CA LEU A 189 -5.48 -16.84 -20.46
C LEU A 189 -5.71 -17.96 -21.48
N GLN A 190 -5.35 -17.76 -22.76
CA GLN A 190 -5.44 -18.82 -23.76
C GLN A 190 -4.42 -19.94 -23.46
N ILE A 191 -3.19 -19.57 -23.13
CA ILE A 191 -2.12 -20.50 -22.74
C ILE A 191 -2.51 -21.29 -21.47
N LEU A 192 -3.14 -20.63 -20.49
CA LEU A 192 -3.59 -21.29 -19.27
C LEU A 192 -4.74 -22.29 -19.51
N LYS A 193 -5.63 -22.00 -20.47
CA LYS A 193 -6.72 -22.91 -20.84
C LYS A 193 -6.21 -24.13 -21.62
N GLU A 194 -5.21 -23.93 -22.48
CA GLU A 194 -4.60 -24.99 -23.28
C GLU A 194 -3.84 -26.01 -22.41
N ASN A 195 -3.34 -25.60 -21.25
CA ASN A 195 -2.62 -26.46 -20.30
C ASN A 195 -3.52 -27.10 -19.20
N ASP A 196 -4.85 -26.99 -19.30
CA ASP A 196 -5.82 -27.48 -18.29
C ASP A 196 -5.60 -26.97 -16.85
N LEU A 197 -4.87 -25.86 -16.68
CA LEU A 197 -4.59 -25.23 -15.38
C LEU A 197 -5.74 -24.35 -14.89
N ASN A 198 -6.94 -24.63 -15.35
CA ASN A 198 -8.16 -23.94 -14.96
C ASN A 198 -8.63 -24.35 -13.55
N ASP A 199 -7.75 -24.92 -12.73
CA ASP A 199 -7.99 -25.19 -11.31
C ASP A 199 -8.25 -23.91 -10.50
N ILE A 200 -7.78 -22.74 -10.98
CA ILE A 200 -8.24 -21.46 -10.45
C ILE A 200 -9.75 -21.30 -10.63
N GLN A 201 -10.32 -21.69 -11.78
CA GLN A 201 -11.77 -21.64 -11.98
C GLN A 201 -12.52 -22.66 -11.12
N LYS A 202 -11.96 -23.84 -10.83
CA LYS A 202 -12.57 -24.82 -9.91
C LYS A 202 -12.51 -24.38 -8.45
N LEU A 203 -11.38 -23.85 -8.00
CA LEU A 203 -11.25 -23.30 -6.65
C LEU A 203 -12.16 -22.08 -6.48
N ASN A 204 -12.25 -21.25 -7.52
CA ASN A 204 -13.15 -20.11 -7.54
C ASN A 204 -14.62 -20.51 -7.59
N SER A 205 -15.02 -21.49 -8.40
CA SER A 205 -16.41 -21.94 -8.42
C SER A 205 -16.83 -22.51 -7.07
N PHE A 206 -15.94 -23.23 -6.37
CA PHE A 206 -16.17 -23.69 -5.01
C PHE A 206 -16.29 -22.53 -4.01
N VAL A 207 -15.36 -21.57 -4.03
CA VAL A 207 -15.38 -20.40 -3.13
C VAL A 207 -16.61 -19.53 -3.41
N PHE A 208 -16.92 -19.22 -4.67
CA PHE A 208 -18.10 -18.45 -5.05
C PHE A 208 -19.40 -19.16 -4.72
N HIS A 209 -19.48 -20.49 -4.90
CA HIS A 209 -20.63 -21.27 -4.46
C HIS A 209 -20.78 -21.26 -2.92
N GLN A 210 -19.68 -21.28 -2.18
CA GLN A 210 -19.72 -21.13 -0.71
C GLN A 210 -20.14 -19.71 -0.27
N LEU A 211 -19.73 -18.67 -1.00
CA LEU A 211 -20.12 -17.28 -0.73
C LEU A 211 -21.61 -17.05 -1.05
N ASP A 212 -22.08 -17.51 -2.22
CA ASP A 212 -23.48 -17.40 -2.62
C ASP A 212 -24.42 -18.18 -1.70
N SER A 213 -24.00 -19.36 -1.22
CA SER A 213 -24.81 -20.17 -0.31
C SER A 213 -24.94 -19.54 1.08
N LYS A 214 -23.92 -18.81 1.56
CA LYS A 214 -24.01 -18.04 2.81
C LYS A 214 -24.85 -16.77 2.68
N SER A 215 -24.84 -16.11 1.52
CA SER A 215 -25.64 -14.90 1.29
C SER A 215 -27.16 -15.11 1.33
N LYS A 216 -27.63 -16.36 1.17
CA LYS A 216 -29.05 -16.75 1.16
C LYS A 216 -29.59 -17.16 2.54
N VAL A 217 -28.74 -17.17 3.58
CA VAL A 217 -29.08 -17.66 4.93
C VAL A 217 -29.30 -16.50 5.93
N ASP A 218 -29.07 -15.26 5.51
CA ASP A 218 -29.49 -14.04 6.21
C ASP A 218 -30.74 -13.44 5.55
#